data_AF-A0A2V2EME2-F1
#
_entry.id   AF-A0A2V2EME2-F1
#
_cell.length_a   1.000
_cell.length_b   1.000
_cell.length_c   1.000
_cell.angle_alpha   90.00
_cell.angle_beta   90.00
_cell.angle_gamma   90.00
#
_symmetry.space_group_name_H-M   'P 1'
#
loop_
_entity.id
_entity.type
_entity.pdbx_description
1 polymer ?
#
loop_
_entity_poly.entity_id
_entity_poly.type
_entity_poly.pdbx_seq_one_letter_code
_entity_poly.pdbx_strand_id
1 'polypeptide(L)' 'MEHDRAEIQTGYSAEEVLILLKDVLLRYLEEMKDARMAGEDSFVYGEQTAYTECLEFIRLWDRAAEHGLDFEIEERYPL' A
#
# COMPACT_ATOMS: atom_id res chain seq x y z
N MET A 1 22.83 35.81 -1.13
CA MET A 1 22.41 34.48 -1.59
C MET A 1 21.81 33.79 -0.38
N GLU A 2 20.52 34.01 -0.19
CA GLU A 2 19.73 33.31 0.80
C GLU A 2 19.41 31.96 0.17
N HIS A 3 20.12 30.92 0.58
CA HIS A 3 19.80 29.57 0.13
C HIS A 3 18.46 29.19 0.74
N ASP A 4 17.46 29.01 -0.13
CA ASP A 4 16.18 28.36 0.15
C ASP A 4 16.39 27.18 1.10
N ARG A 5 15.99 27.36 2.35
CA ARG A 5 15.74 26.23 3.23
C ARG A 5 14.45 25.61 2.70
N ALA A 6 14.57 24.46 2.05
CA ALA A 6 13.42 23.61 1.75
C ALA A 6 12.59 23.49 3.03
N GLU A 7 11.38 24.04 3.00
CA GLU A 7 10.43 23.90 4.09
C GLU A 7 10.19 22.40 4.27
N ILE A 8 10.58 21.87 5.42
CA ILE A 8 10.24 20.51 5.81
C ILE A 8 8.71 20.49 5.92
N GLN A 9 8.03 19.80 5.00
CA GLN A 9 6.58 19.66 5.05
C GLN A 9 6.21 18.95 6.35
N THR A 10 5.65 19.71 7.28
CA THR A 10 5.35 19.25 8.63
C THR A 10 3.90 18.75 8.67
N GLY A 11 3.75 17.48 8.32
CA GLY A 11 2.49 16.73 8.42
C GLY A 11 1.83 16.48 7.07
N TYR A 12 1.51 15.21 6.82
CA TYR A 12 0.64 14.80 5.72
C TYR A 12 -0.81 14.99 6.13
N SER A 13 -1.65 15.40 5.19
CA SER A 13 -3.10 15.30 5.30
C SER A 13 -3.53 13.83 5.43
N ALA A 14 -4.74 13.60 5.93
CA ALA A 14 -5.28 12.24 6.02
C ALA A 14 -5.30 11.53 4.66
N GLU A 15 -5.61 12.27 3.60
CA GLU A 15 -5.58 11.80 2.22
C GLU A 15 -4.17 11.38 1.79
N GLU A 16 -3.15 12.24 2.00
CA GLU A 16 -1.76 11.90 1.67
C GLU A 16 -1.28 10.67 2.46
N VAL A 17 -1.66 10.54 3.74
CA VAL A 17 -1.35 9.35 4.54
C VAL A 17 -2.01 8.10 3.97
N LEU A 18 -3.28 8.15 3.57
CA LEU A 18 -3.99 7.01 2.99
C LEU A 18 -3.37 6.58 1.65
N ILE A 19 -2.98 7.55 0.80
CA ILE A 19 -2.30 7.28 -0.46
C ILE A 19 -0.95 6.61 -0.20
N LEU A 20 -0.14 7.16 0.71
CA LEU A 20 1.16 6.58 1.08
C LEU A 20 1.01 5.17 1.66
N LEU A 21 0.04 4.97 2.56
CA LEU A 21 -0.21 3.67 3.18
C LEU A 21 -0.61 2.64 2.12
N LYS A 22 -1.55 2.99 1.23
CA LYS A 22 -1.95 2.15 0.09
C LYS A 22 -0.74 1.77 -0.77
N ASP A 23 0.09 2.75 -1.17
CA ASP A 23 1.26 2.50 -2.03
C ASP A 23 2.27 1.55 -1.35
N VAL A 24 2.50 1.71 -0.05
CA VAL A 24 3.39 0.83 0.72
C VAL A 24 2.85 -0.60 0.80
N LEU A 25 1.56 -0.77 1.11
CA LEU A 25 0.94 -2.09 1.23
C LEU A 25 0.95 -2.84 -0.12
N LEU A 26 0.61 -2.15 -1.22
CA LEU A 26 0.66 -2.74 -2.56
C LEU A 26 2.07 -3.16 -2.95
N ARG A 27 3.07 -2.33 -2.64
CA ARG A 27 4.47 -2.65 -2.91
C ARG A 27 4.91 -3.91 -2.15
N TYR A 28 4.59 -4.01 -0.87
CA TYR A 28 4.93 -5.19 -0.08
C TYR A 28 4.21 -6.45 -0.57
N LEU A 29 2.94 -6.35 -0.97
CA LEU A 29 2.23 -7.47 -1.59
C LEU A 29 2.89 -7.94 -2.91
N GLU A 30 3.40 -7.02 -3.73
CA GLU A 30 4.13 -7.38 -4.94
C GLU A 30 5.50 -8.02 -4.62
N GLU A 31 6.26 -7.45 -3.69
CA GLU A 31 7.54 -8.01 -3.21
C GLU A 31 7.35 -9.45 -2.67
N MET A 32 6.29 -9.69 -1.91
CA MET A 32 5.94 -11.02 -1.39
C MET A 32 5.55 -12.01 -2.50
N LYS A 33 4.78 -11.55 -3.50
CA LYS A 33 4.40 -12.36 -4.67
C LYS A 33 5.64 -12.75 -5.49
N ASP A 34 6.56 -11.83 -5.70
CA ASP A 34 7.84 -12.08 -6.39
C ASP A 34 8.71 -13.08 -5.61
N ALA A 35 8.83 -12.92 -4.28
CA ALA A 35 9.57 -13.85 -3.42
C ALA A 35 8.98 -15.27 -3.46
N ARG A 36 7.65 -15.40 -3.44
CA ARG A 36 6.95 -16.70 -3.59
C ARG A 36 7.25 -17.34 -4.94
N MET A 37 7.26 -16.55 -6.03
CA MET A 37 7.64 -17.02 -7.36
C MET A 37 9.11 -17.48 -7.42
N ALA A 38 9.99 -16.90 -6.61
CA ALA A 38 11.39 -17.29 -6.48
C ALA A 38 11.63 -18.51 -5.57
N GLY A 39 10.60 -19.02 -4.90
CA GLY A 39 10.68 -20.20 -4.02
C GLY A 39 11.14 -19.89 -2.58
N GLU A 40 11.09 -18.63 -2.16
CA GLU A 40 11.42 -18.21 -0.79
C GLU A 40 10.19 -18.38 0.12
N ASP A 41 9.95 -19.61 0.57
CA ASP A 41 8.66 -20.01 1.14
C ASP A 41 8.63 -19.99 2.68
N SER A 42 9.00 -18.87 3.31
CA SER A 42 8.98 -18.74 4.77
C SER A 42 7.97 -17.70 5.26
N PHE A 43 6.75 -18.15 5.54
CA PHE A 43 5.75 -17.50 6.43
C PHE A 43 5.13 -16.17 5.98
N VAL A 44 4.56 -16.13 4.77
CA VAL A 44 3.95 -14.93 4.17
C VAL A 44 2.44 -14.77 4.45
N TYR A 45 1.76 -15.85 4.89
CA TYR A 45 0.28 -15.87 4.94
C TYR A 45 -0.33 -14.80 5.86
N GLY A 46 0.25 -14.60 7.05
CA GLY A 46 -0.26 -13.61 8.01
C GLY A 46 -0.05 -12.16 7.56
N GLU A 47 1.12 -11.87 6.98
CA GLU A 47 1.45 -10.54 6.45
C GLU A 47 0.61 -10.21 5.21
N GLN A 48 0.47 -11.17 4.31
CA GLN A 48 -0.40 -11.03 3.14
C GLN A 48 -1.86 -10.77 3.57
N THR A 49 -2.38 -11.55 4.52
CA THR A 49 -3.73 -11.33 5.08
C THR A 49 -3.86 -9.92 5.65
N ALA A 50 -2.92 -9.49 6.50
CA ALA A 50 -2.97 -8.18 7.13
C ALA A 50 -2.92 -7.03 6.10
N TYR A 51 -2.10 -7.14 5.05
CA TYR A 51 -2.00 -6.09 4.03
C TYR A 51 -3.22 -6.06 3.12
N THR A 52 -3.75 -7.22 2.73
CA THR A 52 -4.99 -7.32 1.96
C THR A 52 -6.18 -6.72 2.73
N GLU A 53 -6.37 -7.06 4.01
CA GLU A 53 -7.44 -6.48 4.84
C GLU A 53 -7.30 -4.96 5.01
N CYS A 54 -6.07 -4.46 5.21
CA CYS A 54 -5.84 -3.01 5.27
C CYS A 54 -6.26 -2.32 3.98
N LEU A 55 -5.95 -2.90 2.82
CA LEU A 55 -6.34 -2.34 1.54
C LEU A 55 -7.86 -2.40 1.32
N GLU A 56 -8.55 -3.44 1.81
CA GLU A 56 -10.02 -3.51 1.79
C GLU A 56 -10.64 -2.40 2.65
N PHE A 57 -10.06 -2.08 3.81
CA PHE A 57 -10.51 -0.92 4.58
C PHE A 57 -10.26 0.41 3.86
N ILE A 58 -9.13 0.56 3.17
CA ILE A 58 -8.86 1.76 2.37
C ILE A 58 -9.84 1.86 1.19
N ARG A 59 -10.28 0.74 0.58
CA ARG A 59 -11.32 0.76 -0.48
C ARG A 59 -12.66 1.35 -0.03
N LEU A 60 -12.95 1.37 1.27
CA LEU A 60 -14.15 2.01 1.81
C LEU A 60 -14.08 3.54 1.78
N TRP A 61 -12.91 4.12 1.53
CA TRP A 61 -12.74 5.55 1.33
C TRP A 61 -13.33 5.96 -0.03
N ASP A 62 -14.16 7.01 -0.04
CA ASP A 62 -14.92 7.48 -1.21
C ASP A 62 -14.06 7.82 -2.44
N ARG A 63 -12.79 8.17 -2.24
CA ARG A 63 -11.83 8.49 -3.31
C ARG A 63 -10.82 7.37 -3.59
N ALA A 64 -10.95 6.20 -2.98
CA ALA A 64 -9.99 5.09 -3.14
C ALA A 64 -9.79 4.70 -4.63
N ALA A 65 -10.88 4.65 -5.41
CA ALA A 65 -10.83 4.35 -6.83
C ALA A 65 -10.05 5.41 -7.64
N GLU A 66 -10.21 6.69 -7.32
CA GLU A 66 -9.45 7.79 -7.95
C GLU A 66 -7.93 7.67 -7.72
N HIS A 67 -7.56 7.00 -6.63
CA HIS A 67 -6.17 6.79 -6.22
C HIS A 67 -5.65 5.37 -6.51
N GLY A 68 -6.31 4.64 -7.41
CA GLY A 68 -5.82 3.37 -7.97
C GLY A 68 -6.17 2.12 -7.16
N LEU A 69 -7.20 2.18 -6.32
CA LEU A 69 -7.85 0.99 -5.73
C LEU A 69 -9.22 0.72 -6.39
N ASP A 70 -9.25 0.63 -7.71
CA ASP A 70 -10.44 0.35 -8.52
C ASP A 70 -10.55 -1.12 -8.96
N PHE A 71 -9.85 -2.03 -8.27
CA PHE A 71 -9.80 -3.46 -8.58
C PHE A 71 -10.14 -4.30 -7.35
N GLU A 72 -10.46 -5.57 -7.60
CA GLU A 72 -10.72 -6.54 -6.55
C GLU A 72 -9.40 -7.06 -5.95
N ILE A 73 -9.16 -6.78 -4.67
CA ILE A 73 -7.85 -7.06 -4.06
C ILE A 73 -7.61 -8.56 -3.96
N GLU A 74 -8.63 -9.35 -3.58
CA GLU A 74 -8.54 -10.81 -3.50
C GLU A 74 -8.27 -11.47 -4.86
N GLU A 75 -8.74 -10.90 -5.98
CA GLU A 75 -8.43 -11.42 -7.31
C GLU A 75 -6.94 -11.24 -7.66
N ARG A 76 -6.32 -10.15 -7.19
CA ARG A 76 -4.92 -9.82 -7.48
C ARG A 76 -3.95 -10.45 -6.49
N TYR A 77 -4.33 -10.55 -5.23
CA TYR A 77 -3.51 -11.05 -4.12
C TYR A 77 -4.27 -12.15 -3.35
N PRO A 78 -4.47 -13.33 -3.98
CA PRO A 78 -5.28 -14.39 -3.40
C PRO A 78 -4.66 -14.94 -2.10
N LEU A 79 -5.47 -14.97 -1.04
CA LEU A 79 -5.15 -15.58 0.25
C LEU A 79 -5.25 -17.11 0.17
#